data_AF-A0A353GKQ0-F1
#
_entry.id   AF-A0A353GKQ0-F1
#
_cell.length_a   1.000
_cell.length_b   1.000
_cell.length_c   1.000
_cell.angle_alpha   90.00
_cell.angle_beta   90.00
_cell.angle_gamma   90.00
#
_symmetry.space_group_name_H-M   'P 1'
#
loop_
_entity.id
_entity.type
_entity.pdbx_description
1 polymer ?
#
loop_
_entity_poly.entity_id
_entity_poly.type
_entity_poly.pdbx_seq_one_letter_code
_entity_poly.pdbx_strand_id
1 'polypeptide(L)' 'MSETVKLVNGIIFNGNVGELYYFAYGPNMNPKQIAERCPSAKAIAVAKLPHYRLAFFGNSKVWDGGMETVIPDPNHDV' A
#
# COMPACT_ATOMS: atom_id res chain seq x y z
N MET A 1 13.69 23.03 8.27
CA MET A 1 13.09 22.03 9.16
C MET A 1 13.76 20.70 8.85
N SER A 2 14.46 20.11 9.81
CA SER A 2 15.18 18.85 9.60
C SER A 2 14.17 17.71 9.51
N GLU A 3 14.07 17.05 8.36
CA GLU A 3 13.30 15.82 8.23
C GLU A 3 14.00 14.72 9.05
N THR A 4 13.33 14.23 10.08
CA THR A 4 13.86 13.11 10.88
C THR A 4 13.76 11.84 10.05
N VAL A 5 14.91 11.28 9.68
CA VAL A 5 15.01 9.96 9.06
C VAL A 5 15.03 8.91 10.17
N LYS A 6 14.13 7.94 10.12
CA LYS A 6 14.10 6.81 11.06
C LYS A 6 14.36 5.50 10.33
N LEU A 7 15.29 4.71 10.87
CA LEU A 7 15.57 3.35 10.43
C LEU A 7 14.68 2.37 11.21
N VAL A 8 13.85 1.61 10.51
CA VAL A 8 13.06 0.53 11.11
C VAL A 8 13.23 -0.71 10.24
N ASN A 9 13.78 -1.79 10.80
CA ASN A 9 14.03 -3.07 10.10
C ASN A 9 14.79 -2.91 8.77
N GLY A 10 15.72 -1.96 8.68
CA GLY A 10 16.52 -1.69 7.47
C GLY A 10 15.81 -0.83 6.41
N ILE A 11 14.59 -0.36 6.66
CA ILE A 11 13.86 0.55 5.78
C ILE A 11 14.02 1.99 6.29
N ILE A 12 14.34 2.90 5.37
CA ILE A 12 14.44 4.34 5.62
C ILE A 12 13.04 4.94 5.50
N PHE A 13 12.53 5.48 6.61
CA PHE A 13 11.29 6.27 6.62
C PHE A 13 11.63 7.74 6.77
N ASN A 14 11.19 8.56 5.81
CA ASN A 14 11.20 10.01 5.94
C ASN A 14 9.97 10.43 6.75
N GLY A 15 10.17 11.07 7.90
CA GLY A 15 9.09 11.52 8.79
C GLY A 15 8.94 10.69 10.06
N ASN A 16 7.86 10.92 10.82
CA ASN A 16 7.63 10.21 12.06
C ASN A 16 7.07 8.80 11.78
N VAL A 17 7.78 7.76 12.22
CA VAL A 17 7.34 6.36 12.14
C VAL A 17 5.99 6.11 12.83
N GLY A 18 5.61 6.92 13.82
CA GLY A 18 4.27 6.88 14.43
C GLY A 18 3.14 7.32 13.50
N GLU A 19 3.47 7.85 12.32
CA GLU A 19 2.56 8.40 11.31
C GLU A 19 2.75 7.71 9.95
N LEU A 20 3.19 6.44 9.94
CA LEU A 20 3.32 5.69 8.69
C LEU A 20 1.93 5.46 8.07
N TYR A 21 1.70 6.09 6.92
CA TYR A 21 0.51 5.88 6.12
C TYR A 21 0.73 4.77 5.09
N TYR A 22 -0.22 3.84 5.02
CA TYR A 22 -0.23 2.74 4.06
C TYR A 22 -1.40 2.94 3.09
N PHE A 23 -1.09 3.17 1.80
CA PHE A 23 -2.11 3.23 0.76
C PHE A 23 -2.44 1.82 0.27
N ALA A 24 -3.62 1.31 0.64
CA ALA A 24 -4.10 0.01 0.22
C ALA A 24 -4.84 0.12 -1.12
N TYR A 25 -4.43 -0.67 -2.11
CA TYR A 25 -5.05 -0.73 -3.45
C TYR A 25 -5.43 -2.18 -3.87
N GLY A 26 -5.41 -3.10 -2.92
CA GLY A 26 -5.62 -4.54 -3.13
C GLY A 26 -6.38 -5.20 -1.97
N PRO A 27 -6.12 -6.48 -1.66
CA PRO A 27 -6.85 -7.23 -0.63
C PRO A 27 -6.79 -6.60 0.77
N ASN A 28 -5.75 -5.81 1.08
CA ASN A 28 -5.65 -5.04 2.32
C ASN A 28 -6.68 -3.89 2.44
N MET A 29 -7.46 -3.58 1.39
CA MET A 29 -8.63 -2.71 1.51
C MET A 29 -9.76 -3.37 2.31
N ASN A 30 -9.74 -4.70 2.44
CA ASN A 30 -10.68 -5.44 3.30
C ASN A 30 -10.22 -5.35 4.77
N PRO A 31 -11.01 -4.76 5.70
CA PRO A 31 -10.62 -4.59 7.10
C PRO A 31 -10.26 -5.90 7.81
N LYS A 32 -10.94 -7.01 7.49
CA LYS A 32 -10.64 -8.32 8.08
C LYS A 32 -9.26 -8.81 7.63
N GLN A 33 -8.97 -8.72 6.33
CA GLN A 33 -7.70 -9.20 5.79
C GLN A 33 -6.50 -8.40 6.28
N ILE A 34 -6.63 -7.07 6.38
CA ILE A 34 -5.53 -6.25 6.92
C ILE A 34 -5.35 -6.49 8.42
N ALA A 35 -6.43 -6.69 9.18
CA ALA A 35 -6.35 -6.97 10.62
C ALA A 35 -5.67 -8.31 10.93
N GLU A 36 -5.79 -9.32 10.06
CA GLU A 36 -5.08 -10.60 10.19
C GLU A 36 -3.54 -10.45 10.13
N ARG A 37 -3.03 -9.41 9.45
CA ARG A 37 -1.59 -9.14 9.29
C ARG A 37 -1.09 -8.00 10.18
N CYS A 38 -1.91 -6.96 10.34
CA CYS A 38 -1.63 -5.74 11.07
C CYS A 38 -2.85 -5.34 11.92
N PRO A 39 -3.01 -5.92 13.12
CA PRO A 39 -4.19 -5.67 13.98
C PRO A 39 -4.32 -4.21 14.45
N SER A 40 -3.22 -3.45 14.45
CA SER A 40 -3.18 -2.05 14.84
C SER A 40 -3.53 -1.08 13.70
N ALA A 41 -3.72 -1.58 12.47
CA ALA A 41 -4.07 -0.76 11.32
C ALA A 41 -5.41 -0.04 11.55
N LYS A 42 -5.47 1.24 11.17
CA LYS A 42 -6.67 2.07 11.25
C LYS A 42 -6.93 2.69 9.88
N ALA A 43 -8.17 2.62 9.42
CA ALA A 43 -8.58 3.35 8.22
C ALA A 43 -8.51 4.86 8.51
N ILE A 44 -7.84 5.61 7.63
CA ILE A 44 -7.65 7.06 7.79
C ILE A 44 -8.57 7.83 6.84
N ALA A 45 -8.46 7.56 5.53
CA ALA A 45 -9.27 8.20 4.50
C ALA A 45 -9.28 7.35 3.22
N VAL A 46 -10.22 7.65 2.33
CA VAL A 46 -10.11 7.26 0.91
C VAL A 46 -9.12 8.22 0.25
N ALA A 47 -8.17 7.68 -0.50
CA ALA A 47 -7.15 8.45 -1.19
C ALA A 47 -7.03 7.98 -2.65
N LYS A 48 -6.23 8.71 -3.43
CA LYS A 48 -5.97 8.45 -4.83
C LYS A 48 -4.47 8.49 -5.09
N LEU A 49 -3.96 7.55 -5.88
CA LEU A 49 -2.61 7.54 -6.40
C LEU A 49 -2.63 8.00 -7.88
N PRO A 50 -2.22 9.24 -8.18
CA PRO A 50 -2.31 9.77 -9.53
C PRO A 50 -1.21 9.20 -10.44
N HIS A 51 -1.51 9.09 -11.73
CA HIS A 51 -0.59 8.63 -12.78
C HIS A 51 -0.16 7.17 -12.66
N TYR A 52 -1.04 6.34 -12.11
CA TYR A 52 -0.91 4.89 -12.03
C TYR A 52 -2.21 4.22 -12.44
N ARG A 53 -2.11 2.99 -12.95
CA ARG A 53 -3.26 2.12 -13.14
C ARG A 53 -3.10 0.80 -12.40
N LEU A 54 -4.21 0.23 -11.96
CA LEU A 54 -4.25 -1.13 -11.46
C LEU A 54 -3.98 -2.12 -12.60
N ALA A 55 -3.20 -3.16 -12.30
CA ALA A 55 -2.85 -4.22 -13.24
C ALA A 55 -2.77 -5.56 -12.49
N PHE A 56 -2.92 -6.66 -13.24
CA PHE A 56 -2.82 -8.01 -12.73
C PHE A 56 -1.87 -8.80 -13.62
N PHE A 57 -0.87 -9.45 -13.03
CA PHE A 57 0.14 -10.23 -13.77
C PHE A 57 0.38 -11.61 -13.16
N GLY A 58 0.92 -12.51 -13.97
CA GLY A 58 1.28 -13.86 -13.56
C GLY A 58 0.07 -14.75 -13.23
N ASN A 59 0.35 -15.84 -12.53
CA ASN A 59 -0.66 -16.75 -11.99
C ASN A 59 -0.28 -17.09 -10.54
N SER A 60 -1.05 -16.56 -9.60
CA SER A 60 -0.98 -16.86 -8.18
C SER A 60 -1.76 -18.13 -7.89
N LYS A 61 -1.12 -19.11 -7.26
CA LYS A 61 -1.82 -20.31 -6.75
C LYS A 61 -2.76 -20.00 -5.59
N VAL A 62 -2.52 -18.90 -4.86
CA VAL A 62 -3.37 -18.47 -3.74
C VAL A 62 -4.70 -17.92 -4.25
N TRP A 63 -4.66 -17.19 -5.36
CA TRP A 63 -5.82 -16.49 -5.91
C TRP A 63 -6.40 -17.15 -7.16
N ASP A 64 -5.75 -18.20 -7.67
CA ASP A 64 -6.06 -18.84 -8.96
C ASP A 64 -6.22 -17.81 -10.11
N GLY A 65 -5.29 -16.84 -10.16
CA GLY A 65 -5.41 -15.68 -11.03
C GLY A 65 -4.21 -14.75 -10.95
N GLY A 66 -4.26 -13.62 -11.66
CA GLY A 66 -3.18 -12.63 -11.63
C GLY A 66 -3.02 -11.97 -10.26
N MET A 67 -1.78 -11.73 -9.84
CA MET A 67 -1.48 -10.95 -8.64
C MET A 67 -1.63 -9.45 -8.96
N GLU A 68 -2.24 -8.70 -8.05
CA GLU A 68 -2.44 -7.27 -8.21
C GLU A 68 -1.12 -6.49 -8.11
N THR A 69 -1.03 -5.42 -8.89
CA THR A 69 0.02 -4.41 -8.79
C THR A 69 -0.48 -3.09 -9.36
N VAL A 70 0.28 -2.01 -9.14
CA VAL A 70 0.08 -0.74 -9.85
C VAL A 70 1.25 -0.50 -10.78
N ILE A 71 0.98 0.01 -11.99
CA ILE A 71 2.02 0.41 -12.93
C ILE A 71 1.85 1.87 -13.34
N PRO A 72 2.94 2.58 -13.68
CA PRO A 72 2.84 3.96 -14.15
C PRO A 72 1.96 4.06 -15.40
N ASP A 73 1.01 4.99 -15.37
CA ASP A 73 0.19 5.37 -16.51
C ASP A 73 -0.29 6.82 -16.31
N PRO A 74 0.21 7.79 -17.09
CA PRO A 74 -0.07 9.20 -16.86
C PRO A 74 -1.54 9.60 -16.98
N ASN A 75 -2.38 8.75 -17.60
CA ASN A 75 -3.79 9.04 -17.89
C ASN A 75 -4.76 8.35 -16.93
N HIS A 76 -4.26 7.63 -15.92
CA HIS A 76 -5.07 6.91 -14.96
C HIS A 76 -4.67 7.25 -13.53
N ASP A 77 -5.62 7.04 -12.63
CA ASP A 77 -5.40 7.08 -11.20
C ASP A 77 -5.91 5.78 -10.58
N VAL A 78 -5.31 5.39 -9.46
CA VAL A 78 -5.79 4.30 -8.58
C VAL A 78 -6.48 4.89 -7.37
#